data_AF-A0AAW7V1K1-F1
#
_entry.id   AF-A0AAW7V1K1-F1
#
_cell.length_a   1.000
_cell.length_b   1.000
_cell.length_c   1.000
_cell.angle_alpha   90.00
_cell.angle_beta   90.00
_cell.angle_gamma   90.00
#
_symmetry.space_group_name_H-M   'P 1'
#
loop_
_entity.id
_entity.type
_entity.pdbx_description
1 polymer ?
#
loop_
_entity_poly.entity_id
_entity_poly.type
_entity_poly.pdbx_seq_one_letter_code
_entity_poly.pdbx_strand_id
1 'polypeptide(L)'
;MNAQLIPVFNGTISNETALLVNARDLHTFLDVGKRFASWIVERIAEYGFVENQDFMIISQVREKIGRGRPAKDYHLTLDTAKELAMVERNEKGRQVRRYFIECEKRLRQQETKVEKVLSGFMPAIMEAIKLEDKKEYSAPLKPGYRSLIHSPSGVLGLTENSLLMNLLNQLQEDGHDVSGAAAELTTMFCYIVGVSKCLRDIQTHAEYINDKAGFF
;
A
#
# COMPACT_ATOMS: atom_id res chain seq x y z
N MET A 1 -2.64 -32.26 -8.06
CA MET A 1 -2.26 -32.58 -9.45
C MET A 1 -3.08 -31.69 -10.37
N ASN A 2 -2.43 -30.83 -11.15
CA ASN A 2 -3.10 -29.96 -12.11
C ASN A 2 -3.63 -30.82 -13.26
N ALA A 3 -4.93 -31.10 -13.28
CA ALA A 3 -5.58 -31.80 -14.37
C ALA A 3 -5.71 -30.83 -15.56
N GLN A 4 -4.63 -30.65 -16.31
CA GLN A 4 -4.66 -29.93 -17.56
C GLN A 4 -5.44 -30.80 -18.58
N LEU A 5 -6.68 -30.41 -18.86
CA LEU A 5 -7.60 -31.18 -19.71
C LEU A 5 -7.18 -31.17 -21.19
N ILE A 6 -6.62 -30.05 -21.66
CA ILE A 6 -6.18 -29.84 -23.04
C ILE A 6 -4.80 -29.15 -23.02
N PRO A 7 -3.82 -29.58 -23.83
CA PRO A 7 -2.54 -28.90 -23.96
C PRO A 7 -2.73 -27.44 -24.40
N VAL A 8 -2.10 -26.52 -23.67
CA VAL A 8 -1.98 -25.11 -24.06
C VAL A 8 -0.52 -24.79 -24.31
N PHE A 9 -0.25 -23.91 -25.26
CA PHE A 9 1.11 -23.44 -25.57
C PHE A 9 1.10 -21.93 -25.79
N ASN A 10 2.27 -21.30 -25.59
CA ASN A 10 2.43 -19.88 -25.88
C ASN A 10 2.58 -19.68 -27.38
N GLY A 11 1.83 -18.72 -27.93
CA GLY A 11 2.00 -18.25 -29.30
C GLY A 11 1.73 -16.75 -29.40
N THR A 12 1.72 -16.24 -30.63
CA THR A 12 1.49 -14.83 -30.89
C THR A 12 0.27 -14.68 -31.80
N ILE A 13 -0.72 -13.90 -31.38
CA ILE A 13 -1.90 -13.53 -32.16
C ILE A 13 -2.08 -12.01 -32.04
N SER A 14 -2.38 -11.30 -33.13
CA SER A 14 -2.42 -9.81 -33.12
C SER A 14 -1.15 -9.14 -32.53
N ASN A 15 0.05 -9.72 -32.72
CA ASN A 15 1.31 -9.27 -32.12
C ASN A 15 1.39 -9.32 -30.58
N GLU A 16 0.42 -9.96 -29.91
CA GLU A 16 0.43 -10.15 -28.47
C GLU A 16 0.69 -11.63 -28.13
N THR A 17 1.43 -11.85 -27.03
CA THR A 17 1.64 -13.20 -26.51
C THR A 17 0.34 -13.72 -25.90
N ALA A 18 -0.19 -14.80 -26.46
CA ALA A 18 -1.42 -15.42 -26.00
C ALA A 18 -1.22 -16.92 -25.76
N LEU A 19 -2.01 -17.48 -24.85
CA LEU A 19 -2.15 -18.93 -24.71
C LEU A 19 -3.06 -19.45 -25.81
N LEU A 20 -2.54 -20.38 -26.59
CA LEU A 20 -3.22 -20.98 -27.72
C LEU A 20 -3.51 -22.47 -27.49
N VAL A 21 -4.54 -22.95 -28.17
CA VAL A 21 -5.00 -24.33 -28.17
C VAL A 21 -5.07 -24.84 -29.60
N ASN A 22 -4.59 -26.06 -29.85
CA ASN A 22 -4.78 -26.70 -31.15
C ASN A 22 -6.24 -27.14 -31.31
N ALA A 23 -6.90 -26.67 -32.37
CA ALA A 23 -8.31 -26.96 -32.61
C ALA A 23 -8.60 -28.45 -32.81
N ARG A 24 -7.64 -29.25 -33.29
CA ARG A 24 -7.80 -30.70 -33.44
C ARG A 24 -7.77 -31.42 -32.10
N ASP A 25 -6.90 -30.99 -31.19
CA ASP A 25 -6.82 -31.54 -29.84
C ASP A 25 -8.11 -31.21 -29.09
N LEU A 26 -8.64 -29.99 -29.26
CA LEU A 26 -9.94 -29.59 -28.75
C LEU A 26 -11.08 -30.43 -29.34
N HIS A 27 -11.14 -30.60 -30.66
CA HIS A 27 -12.14 -31.42 -31.35
C HIS A 27 -12.14 -32.87 -30.86
N THR A 28 -10.96 -33.45 -30.71
CA THR A 28 -10.76 -34.82 -30.22
C THR A 28 -11.17 -34.94 -28.75
N PHE A 29 -10.79 -33.99 -27.91
CA PHE A 29 -11.15 -33.98 -26.50
C PHE A 29 -12.67 -33.86 -26.28
N LEU A 30 -13.33 -33.02 -27.10
CA LEU A 30 -14.77 -32.80 -27.04
C LEU A 30 -15.57 -33.97 -27.63
N ASP A 31 -14.92 -34.96 -28.26
CA ASP A 31 -15.57 -36.13 -28.85
C ASP A 31 -16.69 -35.75 -29.85
N VAL A 32 -16.37 -34.81 -30.74
CA VAL A 32 -17.34 -34.29 -31.71
C VAL A 32 -17.45 -35.24 -32.91
N GLY A 33 -18.65 -35.79 -33.14
CA GLY A 33 -18.90 -36.73 -34.24
C GLY A 33 -18.83 -36.13 -35.65
N LYS A 34 -18.89 -34.80 -35.80
CA LYS A 34 -18.76 -34.12 -37.09
C LYS A 34 -17.29 -34.08 -37.54
N ARG A 35 -17.03 -34.22 -38.84
CA ARG A 35 -15.67 -34.10 -39.40
C ARG A 35 -15.06 -32.73 -39.06
N PHE A 36 -13.82 -32.73 -38.55
CA PHE A 36 -13.11 -31.53 -38.08
C PHE A 36 -13.23 -30.33 -39.03
N ALA A 37 -12.96 -30.51 -40.32
CA ALA A 37 -12.95 -29.40 -41.28
C ALA A 37 -14.33 -28.72 -41.43
N SER A 38 -15.41 -29.50 -41.38
CA SER A 38 -16.77 -28.98 -41.44
C SER A 38 -17.21 -28.37 -40.11
N TRP A 39 -16.77 -28.99 -39.00
CA TRP A 39 -17.05 -28.52 -37.65
C TRP A 39 -16.44 -27.14 -37.38
N ILE A 40 -15.12 -26.98 -37.60
CA ILE A 40 -14.43 -25.74 -37.24
C ILE A 40 -14.91 -24.55 -38.07
N VAL A 41 -15.19 -24.76 -39.37
CA VAL A 41 -15.69 -23.71 -40.26
C VAL A 41 -17.10 -23.27 -39.86
N GLU A 42 -17.98 -24.22 -39.53
CA GLU A 42 -19.32 -23.91 -39.05
C GLU A 42 -19.28 -23.14 -37.74
N ARG A 43 -18.48 -23.59 -36.77
CA ARG A 43 -18.38 -22.93 -35.47
C ARG A 43 -17.78 -21.52 -35.57
N ILE A 44 -16.74 -21.33 -36.38
CA ILE A 44 -16.19 -20.00 -36.64
C ILE A 44 -17.25 -19.07 -37.23
N ALA A 45 -18.04 -19.55 -38.19
CA ALA A 45 -19.09 -18.75 -38.81
C ALA A 45 -20.28 -18.47 -37.88
N GLU A 46 -20.72 -19.48 -37.11
CA GLU A 46 -21.87 -19.41 -36.21
C GLU A 46 -21.64 -18.41 -35.06
N TYR A 47 -20.43 -18.42 -34.48
CA TYR A 47 -20.06 -17.56 -33.35
C TYR A 47 -19.33 -16.28 -33.78
N GLY A 48 -19.09 -16.09 -35.08
CA GLY A 48 -18.49 -14.88 -35.62
C GLY A 48 -17.03 -14.67 -35.23
N PHE A 49 -16.27 -15.74 -35.01
CA PHE A 49 -14.85 -15.64 -34.66
C PHE A 49 -14.04 -15.00 -35.78
N VAL A 50 -13.08 -14.14 -35.40
CA VAL A 50 -12.28 -13.32 -36.32
C VAL A 50 -10.86 -13.87 -36.44
N GLU A 51 -10.40 -14.06 -37.68
CA GLU A 51 -9.03 -14.48 -37.96
C GLU A 51 -8.02 -13.42 -37.48
N ASN A 52 -6.93 -13.87 -36.87
CA ASN A 52 -5.90 -13.07 -36.18
C ASN A 52 -6.36 -12.40 -34.87
N GLN A 53 -7.59 -12.62 -34.40
CA GLN A 53 -8.03 -12.21 -33.06
C GLN A 53 -8.40 -13.43 -32.22
N ASP A 54 -9.29 -14.28 -32.73
CA ASP A 54 -9.83 -15.44 -32.01
C ASP A 54 -9.13 -16.75 -32.41
N PHE A 55 -8.61 -16.80 -33.64
CA PHE A 55 -7.88 -17.94 -34.17
C PHE A 55 -6.88 -17.55 -35.27
N MET A 56 -5.97 -18.46 -35.58
CA MET A 56 -5.07 -18.38 -36.73
C MET A 56 -5.09 -19.67 -37.53
N ILE A 57 -4.99 -19.55 -38.85
CA ILE A 57 -4.90 -20.69 -39.76
C ILE A 57 -3.44 -21.09 -39.94
N ILE A 58 -3.14 -22.37 -39.75
CA ILE A 58 -1.83 -22.95 -40.03
C ILE A 58 -1.99 -23.83 -41.25
N SER A 59 -1.31 -23.47 -42.32
CA SER A 59 -1.13 -24.39 -43.43
C SER A 59 -0.07 -25.42 -43.05
N GLN A 60 -0.44 -26.69 -42.93
CA GLN A 60 0.59 -27.73 -42.97
C GLN A 60 1.10 -27.84 -44.40
N VAL A 61 2.38 -27.52 -44.61
CA VAL A 61 3.11 -27.92 -45.81
C VAL A 61 3.40 -29.42 -45.66
N ARG A 62 2.39 -30.28 -45.89
CA ARG A 62 2.64 -31.71 -46.09
C ARG A 62 3.16 -31.89 -47.51
N GLU A 63 4.29 -32.58 -47.67
CA GLU A 63 4.77 -33.03 -48.99
C GLU A 63 3.63 -33.79 -49.69
N LYS A 64 3.28 -33.34 -50.89
CA LYS A 64 2.12 -33.84 -51.62
C LYS A 64 2.38 -35.26 -52.11
N ILE A 65 1.63 -36.22 -51.60
CA ILE A 65 1.35 -37.49 -52.31
C ILE A 65 -0.05 -37.35 -52.95
N GLY A 66 -0.17 -36.56 -54.03
CA GLY A 66 -1.39 -36.50 -54.86
C GLY A 66 -2.04 -35.11 -55.14
N ARG A 67 -3.12 -35.12 -55.93
CA ARG A 67 -3.95 -33.94 -56.30
C ARG A 67 -5.03 -33.66 -55.22
N GLY A 68 -4.63 -33.11 -54.07
CA GLY A 68 -5.56 -32.71 -53.00
C GLY A 68 -5.35 -31.26 -52.55
N ARG A 69 -6.41 -30.61 -52.03
CA ARG A 69 -6.31 -29.28 -51.38
C ARG A 69 -5.56 -29.43 -50.04
N PRO A 70 -4.65 -28.50 -49.68
CA PRO A 70 -3.92 -28.57 -48.42
C PRO A 70 -4.87 -28.61 -47.22
N ALA A 71 -4.58 -29.47 -46.24
CA ALA A 71 -5.31 -29.49 -44.98
C ALA A 71 -5.00 -28.21 -44.19
N LYS A 72 -6.06 -27.57 -43.69
CA LYS A 72 -5.95 -26.42 -42.79
C LYS A 72 -6.04 -26.89 -41.34
N ASP A 73 -5.13 -26.41 -40.52
CA ASP A 73 -5.19 -26.51 -39.07
C ASP A 73 -5.44 -25.13 -38.47
N TYR A 74 -5.90 -25.10 -37.23
CA TYR A 74 -6.29 -23.87 -36.55
C TYR A 74 -5.69 -23.86 -35.15
N HIS A 75 -5.08 -22.75 -34.77
CA HIS A 75 -4.78 -22.43 -33.38
C HIS A 75 -5.82 -21.42 -32.89
N LEU A 76 -6.47 -21.75 -31.79
CA LEU A 76 -7.49 -20.92 -31.16
C LEU A 76 -6.89 -20.22 -29.96
N THR A 77 -7.34 -19.02 -29.63
CA THR A 77 -7.06 -18.46 -28.31
C THR A 77 -7.69 -19.34 -27.24
N LEU A 78 -7.13 -19.28 -26.03
CA LEU A 78 -7.68 -20.02 -24.90
C LEU A 78 -9.15 -19.66 -24.65
N ASP A 79 -9.55 -18.39 -24.84
CA ASP A 79 -10.93 -17.94 -24.63
C ASP A 79 -11.88 -18.48 -25.69
N THR A 80 -11.48 -18.45 -26.97
CA THR A 80 -12.24 -19.08 -28.06
C THR A 80 -12.42 -20.58 -27.82
N ALA A 81 -11.36 -21.27 -27.37
CA ALA A 81 -11.42 -22.69 -27.05
C ALA A 81 -12.38 -23.00 -25.88
N LYS A 82 -12.43 -22.13 -24.86
CA LYS A 82 -13.40 -22.23 -23.75
C LYS A 82 -14.81 -22.09 -24.27
N GLU A 83 -15.06 -21.08 -25.08
CA GLU A 83 -16.39 -20.81 -25.63
C GLU A 83 -16.88 -21.99 -26.47
N LEU A 84 -16.04 -22.48 -27.39
CA LEU A 84 -16.33 -23.68 -28.19
C LEU A 84 -16.64 -24.91 -27.33
N ALA A 85 -15.85 -25.16 -26.28
CA ALA A 85 -16.12 -26.26 -25.37
C ALA A 85 -17.47 -26.12 -24.67
N MET A 86 -17.87 -24.91 -24.29
CA MET A 86 -19.15 -24.68 -23.59
C MET A 86 -20.37 -24.85 -24.51
N VAL A 87 -20.23 -24.60 -25.83
CA VAL A 87 -21.34 -24.66 -26.79
C VAL A 87 -21.57 -26.02 -27.42
N GLU A 88 -20.62 -26.96 -27.34
CA GLU A 88 -20.77 -28.32 -27.89
C GLU A 88 -21.87 -29.18 -27.19
N ARG A 89 -22.46 -28.68 -26.09
CA ARG A 89 -23.59 -29.32 -25.38
C ARG A 89 -23.38 -30.80 -25.04
N ASN A 90 -22.15 -31.21 -24.79
CA ASN A 90 -21.78 -32.58 -24.43
C ASN A 90 -21.15 -32.67 -23.03
N GLU A 91 -20.92 -33.89 -22.54
CA GLU A 91 -20.39 -34.11 -21.19
C GLU A 91 -18.97 -33.56 -21.02
N LYS A 92 -18.16 -33.54 -22.09
CA LYS A 92 -16.81 -32.97 -22.09
C LYS A 92 -16.85 -31.44 -21.95
N GLY A 93 -17.75 -30.78 -22.67
CA GLY A 93 -18.03 -29.35 -22.52
C GLY A 93 -18.53 -29.00 -21.11
N ARG A 94 -19.38 -29.85 -20.53
CA ARG A 94 -19.82 -29.71 -19.14
C ARG A 94 -18.67 -29.82 -18.14
N GLN A 95 -17.73 -30.74 -18.36
CA GLN A 95 -16.52 -30.88 -17.53
C GLN A 95 -15.66 -29.62 -17.59
N VAL A 96 -15.42 -29.09 -18.79
CA VAL A 96 -14.68 -27.84 -18.99
C VAL A 96 -15.35 -26.68 -18.24
N ARG A 97 -16.67 -26.52 -18.38
CA ARG A 97 -17.43 -25.50 -17.65
C ARG A 97 -17.31 -25.64 -16.12
N ARG A 98 -17.44 -26.86 -15.58
CA ARG A 98 -17.31 -27.11 -14.13
C ARG A 98 -15.91 -26.78 -13.63
N TYR A 99 -14.88 -27.14 -14.38
CA TYR A 99 -13.49 -26.84 -14.05
C TYR A 99 -13.27 -25.32 -13.95
N PHE A 100 -13.73 -24.54 -14.93
CA PHE A 100 -13.59 -23.08 -14.88
C PHE A 100 -14.34 -22.44 -13.71
N ILE A 101 -15.56 -22.89 -13.41
CA ILE A 101 -16.32 -22.43 -12.24
C ILE A 101 -15.57 -22.74 -10.94
N GLU A 102 -14.92 -23.90 -10.86
CA GLU A 102 -14.13 -24.27 -9.69
C GLU A 102 -12.87 -23.39 -9.54
N CYS A 103 -12.18 -23.11 -10.64
CA CYS A 103 -11.05 -22.17 -10.67
C CYS A 103 -11.49 -20.77 -10.20
N GLU A 104 -12.62 -20.26 -10.71
CA GLU A 104 -13.15 -18.95 -10.31
C GLU A 104 -13.51 -18.92 -8.81
N LYS A 105 -14.15 -19.97 -8.29
CA LYS A 105 -14.45 -20.10 -6.86
C LYS A 105 -13.19 -20.09 -6.01
N ARG A 106 -12.13 -20.78 -6.44
CA ARG A 106 -10.83 -20.81 -5.73
C ARG A 106 -10.16 -19.44 -5.73
N LEU A 107 -10.19 -18.71 -6.86
CA LEU A 107 -9.65 -17.34 -6.94
C LEU A 107 -10.40 -16.39 -6.02
N ARG A 108 -11.74 -16.38 -6.05
CA ARG A 108 -12.56 -15.55 -5.14
C ARG A 108 -12.27 -15.85 -3.67
N GLN A 109 -12.09 -17.12 -3.32
CA GLN A 109 -11.71 -17.52 -1.95
C GLN A 109 -10.32 -17.03 -1.54
N GLN A 110 -9.37 -16.92 -2.48
CA GLN A 110 -8.04 -16.36 -2.22
C GLN A 110 -8.10 -14.85 -2.02
N GLU A 111 -8.84 -14.13 -2.86
CA GLU A 111 -9.06 -12.68 -2.70
C GLU A 111 -9.63 -12.35 -1.32
N THR A 112 -10.65 -13.10 -0.88
CA THR A 112 -11.23 -12.93 0.47
C THR A 112 -10.23 -13.19 1.60
N LYS A 113 -9.25 -14.11 1.40
CA LYS A 113 -8.20 -14.36 2.40
C LYS A 113 -7.22 -13.19 2.47
N VAL A 114 -6.79 -12.67 1.32
CA VAL A 114 -5.89 -11.52 1.25
C VAL A 114 -6.54 -10.30 1.89
N GLU A 115 -7.81 -10.04 1.57
CA GLU A 115 -8.59 -8.93 2.13
C GLU A 115 -8.76 -9.05 3.65
N LYS A 116 -9.05 -10.26 4.16
CA LYS A 116 -9.09 -10.53 5.61
C LYS A 116 -7.75 -10.27 6.29
N VAL A 117 -6.65 -10.72 5.69
CA VAL A 117 -5.29 -10.50 6.22
C VAL A 117 -4.98 -9.01 6.28
N LEU A 118 -5.22 -8.27 5.19
CA LEU A 118 -5.04 -6.81 5.14
C LEU A 118 -5.90 -6.08 6.17
N SER A 119 -7.16 -6.48 6.33
CA SER A 119 -8.06 -5.91 7.35
C SER A 119 -7.59 -6.15 8.79
N GLY A 120 -6.91 -7.28 9.04
CA GLY A 120 -6.34 -7.60 10.35
C GLY A 120 -5.12 -6.75 10.70
N PHE A 121 -4.35 -6.30 9.69
CA PHE A 121 -3.19 -5.43 9.89
C PHE A 121 -3.52 -3.93 9.92
N MET A 122 -4.66 -3.52 9.37
CA MET A 122 -5.08 -2.10 9.35
C MET A 122 -5.06 -1.40 10.72
N PRO A 123 -5.51 -2.01 11.83
CA PRO A 123 -5.45 -1.37 13.15
C PRO A 123 -4.02 -1.05 13.60
N ALA A 124 -3.08 -2.00 13.43
CA ALA A 124 -1.68 -1.82 13.79
C ALA A 124 -1.00 -0.74 12.93
N ILE A 125 -1.34 -0.68 11.64
CA ILE A 125 -0.86 0.38 10.74
C ILE A 125 -1.41 1.75 11.18
N MET A 126 -2.70 1.84 11.52
CA MET A 126 -3.30 3.08 12.04
C MET A 126 -2.66 3.53 13.36
N GLU A 127 -2.32 2.59 14.24
CA GLU A 127 -1.64 2.87 15.50
C GLU A 127 -0.21 3.37 15.26
N ALA A 128 0.54 2.77 14.34
CA ALA A 128 1.85 3.26 13.93
C ALA A 128 1.80 4.68 13.33
N ILE A 129 0.81 4.97 12.48
CA ILE A 129 0.61 6.31 11.90
C ILE A 129 0.29 7.35 12.98
N LYS A 130 -0.52 6.99 13.99
CA LYS A 130 -0.79 7.88 15.13
C LYS A 130 0.45 8.19 15.97
N LEU A 131 1.37 7.23 16.09
CA LEU A 131 2.64 7.44 16.79
C LEU A 131 3.60 8.38 16.03
N GLU A 132 3.43 8.53 14.72
CA GLU A 132 4.24 9.42 13.88
C GLU A 132 3.70 10.86 13.79
N ASP A 133 2.53 11.15 14.38
CA ASP A 133 1.98 12.50 14.49
C ASP A 133 2.76 13.30 15.57
N LYS A 134 4.06 13.50 15.32
CA LYS A 134 4.93 14.35 16.12
C LYS A 134 4.41 15.78 16.02
N LYS A 135 3.60 16.19 16.99
CA LYS A 135 3.22 17.59 17.17
C LYS A 135 4.50 18.42 17.22
N GLU A 136 4.67 19.31 16.26
CA GLU A 136 5.78 20.27 16.28
C GLU A 136 5.48 21.36 17.31
N TYR A 137 6.36 21.47 18.31
CA TYR A 137 6.31 22.56 19.28
C TYR A 137 7.12 23.75 18.76
N SER A 138 6.49 24.92 18.65
CA SER A 138 7.15 26.14 18.19
C SER A 138 6.98 27.26 19.22
N ALA A 139 8.11 27.80 19.71
CA ALA A 139 8.15 28.89 20.66
C ALA A 139 9.14 29.98 20.17
N PRO A 140 8.78 30.76 19.15
CA PRO A 140 9.67 31.77 18.58
C PRO A 140 9.94 32.90 19.59
N LEU A 141 11.22 33.28 19.72
CA LEU A 141 11.63 34.40 20.56
C LEU A 141 11.29 35.73 19.90
N LYS A 142 10.73 36.67 20.67
CA LYS A 142 10.50 38.04 20.20
C LYS A 142 11.83 38.76 19.97
N PRO A 143 11.92 39.72 19.02
CA PRO A 143 13.09 40.58 18.88
C PRO A 143 13.46 41.25 20.20
N GLY A 144 14.75 41.27 20.56
CA GLY A 144 15.22 41.85 21.83
C GLY A 144 15.01 40.98 23.08
N TYR A 145 14.39 39.79 22.96
CA TYR A 145 14.20 38.90 24.11
C TYR A 145 15.55 38.46 24.72
N ARG A 146 16.57 38.24 23.88
CA ARG A 146 17.91 37.83 24.34
C ARG A 146 18.58 38.89 25.22
N SER A 147 18.42 40.17 24.91
CA SER A 147 18.92 41.26 25.76
C SER A 147 18.13 41.39 27.05
N LEU A 148 16.82 41.13 27.02
CA LEU A 148 15.96 41.18 28.20
C LEU A 148 16.40 40.14 29.24
N ILE A 149 16.58 38.88 28.83
CA ILE A 149 16.94 37.77 29.75
C ILE A 149 18.37 37.84 30.29
N HIS A 150 19.22 38.74 29.79
CA HIS A 150 20.56 38.99 30.32
C HIS A 150 20.61 40.14 31.33
N SER A 151 19.44 40.62 31.80
CA SER A 151 19.33 41.61 32.87
C SER A 151 18.82 40.96 34.16
N PRO A 152 19.17 41.47 35.36
CA PRO A 152 18.68 40.90 36.62
C PRO A 152 17.14 40.83 36.71
N SER A 153 16.45 41.86 36.23
CA SER A 153 14.98 41.90 36.18
C SER A 153 14.41 40.91 35.16
N GLY A 154 15.06 40.73 34.02
CA GLY A 154 14.64 39.74 33.02
C GLY A 154 14.83 38.30 33.51
N VAL A 155 15.94 37.99 34.19
CA VAL A 155 16.17 36.67 34.79
C VAL A 155 15.13 36.36 35.86
N LEU A 156 14.78 37.33 36.72
CA LEU A 156 13.71 37.17 37.70
C LEU A 156 12.35 36.95 37.00
N GLY A 157 12.07 37.71 35.94
CA GLY A 157 10.84 37.58 35.15
C GLY A 157 10.64 36.20 34.52
N LEU A 158 11.70 35.44 34.27
CA LEU A 158 11.60 34.05 33.81
C LEU A 158 10.91 33.15 34.85
N THR A 159 11.02 33.46 36.14
CA THR A 159 10.38 32.68 37.21
C THR A 159 8.87 32.91 37.28
N GLU A 160 8.39 34.04 36.73
CA GLU A 160 6.98 34.39 36.68
C GLU A 160 6.32 33.94 35.37
N ASN A 161 7.01 34.13 34.24
CA ASN A 161 6.49 33.83 32.91
C ASN A 161 7.56 33.14 32.05
N SER A 162 7.66 31.81 32.18
CA SER A 162 8.62 31.02 31.43
C SER A 162 7.99 30.35 30.20
N LEU A 163 8.54 30.66 29.02
CA LEU A 163 8.24 29.92 27.79
C LEU A 163 8.61 28.43 27.92
N LEU A 164 9.66 28.12 28.68
CA LEU A 164 10.09 26.74 28.88
C LEU A 164 9.12 25.97 29.78
N MET A 165 8.60 26.60 30.86
CA MET A 165 7.60 25.97 31.70
C MET A 165 6.28 25.76 30.95
N ASN A 166 5.88 26.72 30.10
CA ASN A 166 4.71 26.57 29.24
C ASN A 166 4.86 25.39 28.27
N LEU A 167 6.04 25.20 27.68
CA LEU A 167 6.33 24.05 26.82
C LEU A 167 6.24 22.73 27.59
N LEU A 168 6.80 22.65 28.80
CA LEU A 168 6.72 21.46 29.63
C LEU A 168 5.27 21.12 30.01
N ASN A 169 4.44 22.13 30.33
CA ASN A 169 3.02 21.93 30.59
C ASN A 169 2.28 21.39 29.35
N GLN A 170 2.57 21.92 28.17
CA GLN A 170 1.98 21.43 26.92
C GLN A 170 2.38 19.98 26.62
N LEU A 171 3.66 19.63 26.85
CA LEU A 171 4.16 18.26 26.71
C LEU A 171 3.48 17.30 27.70
N GLN A 172 3.25 17.73 28.94
CA GLN A 172 2.50 16.97 29.95
C GLN A 172 1.04 16.72 29.49
N GLU A 173 0.37 17.74 28.95
CA GLU A 173 -0.99 17.61 28.40
C GLU A 173 -1.06 16.63 27.22
N ASP A 174 -0.01 16.60 26.41
CA ASP A 174 0.15 15.66 25.29
C ASP A 174 0.54 14.24 25.75
N GLY A 175 0.71 13.99 27.05
CA GLY A 175 0.96 12.68 27.64
C GLY A 175 2.45 12.30 27.78
N HIS A 176 3.36 13.26 27.61
CA HIS A 176 4.78 13.04 27.84
C HIS A 176 5.15 13.20 29.32
N ASP A 177 6.01 12.33 29.84
CA ASP A 177 6.57 12.50 31.19
C ASP A 177 7.61 13.62 31.19
N VAL A 178 7.28 14.74 31.83
CA VAL A 178 8.17 15.89 32.01
C VAL A 178 8.60 16.09 33.47
N SER A 179 8.32 15.14 34.36
CA SER A 179 8.52 15.28 35.80
C SER A 179 9.96 15.69 36.18
N GLY A 180 10.97 15.05 35.59
CA GLY A 180 12.38 15.39 35.80
C GLY A 180 12.74 16.81 35.32
N ALA A 181 12.37 17.16 34.09
CA ALA A 181 12.65 18.48 33.52
C ALA A 181 11.93 19.61 34.28
N ALA A 182 10.68 19.38 34.71
CA ALA A 182 9.92 20.33 35.50
C ALA A 182 10.54 20.53 36.90
N ALA A 183 11.04 19.46 37.52
CA ALA A 183 11.73 19.54 38.81
C ALA A 183 13.05 20.34 38.70
N GLU A 184 13.83 20.11 37.65
CA GLU A 184 15.06 20.86 37.38
C GLU A 184 14.79 22.35 37.16
N LEU A 185 13.79 22.68 36.33
CA LEU A 185 13.43 24.07 36.06
C LEU A 185 12.91 24.78 37.33
N THR A 186 12.07 24.09 38.12
CA THR A 186 11.60 24.60 39.41
C THR A 186 12.77 24.87 40.35
N THR A 187 13.76 23.98 40.38
CA THR A 187 14.98 24.16 41.18
C THR A 187 15.75 25.41 40.75
N MET A 188 15.90 25.64 39.44
CA MET A 188 16.52 26.86 38.92
C MET A 188 15.75 28.13 39.32
N PHE A 189 14.42 28.11 39.27
CA PHE A 189 13.61 29.26 39.69
C PHE A 189 13.75 29.55 41.17
N CYS A 190 13.71 28.52 42.02
CA CYS A 190 13.97 28.66 43.45
C CYS A 190 15.34 29.28 43.73
N TYR A 191 16.38 28.87 42.99
CA TYR A 191 17.70 29.46 43.09
C TYR A 191 17.72 30.94 42.70
N ILE A 192 17.13 31.31 41.56
CA ILE A 192 17.06 32.70 41.08
C ILE A 192 16.35 33.60 42.10
N VAL A 193 15.20 33.18 42.59
CA VAL A 193 14.42 33.93 43.59
C VAL A 193 15.20 34.06 44.89
N GLY A 194 15.85 32.99 45.34
CA GLY A 194 16.69 32.97 46.54
C GLY A 194 17.87 33.94 46.45
N VAL A 195 18.64 33.90 45.36
CA VAL A 195 19.77 34.81 45.12
C VAL A 195 19.30 36.26 45.04
N SER A 196 18.19 36.51 44.34
CA SER A 196 17.63 37.86 44.20
C SER A 196 17.16 38.44 45.53
N LYS A 197 16.65 37.60 46.44
CA LYS A 197 16.34 38.01 47.82
C LYS A 197 17.61 38.35 48.59
N CYS A 198 18.60 37.47 48.57
CA CYS A 198 19.88 37.68 49.26
C CYS A 198 20.58 38.98 48.80
N LEU A 199 20.61 39.25 47.50
CA LEU A 199 21.20 40.48 46.95
C LEU A 199 20.47 41.74 47.43
N ARG A 200 19.13 41.72 47.52
CA ARG A 200 18.36 42.85 48.07
C ARG A 200 18.66 43.09 49.54
N ASP A 201 18.81 42.03 50.32
CA ASP A 201 19.16 42.15 51.74
C ASP A 201 20.56 42.77 51.90
N ILE A 202 21.55 42.28 51.12
CA ILE A 202 22.91 42.83 51.09
C ILE A 202 22.90 44.31 50.70
N GLN A 203 22.14 44.68 49.68
CA GLN A 203 22.02 46.06 49.23
C GLN A 203 21.43 46.95 50.33
N THR A 204 20.35 46.51 50.98
CA THR A 204 19.71 47.25 52.08
C THR A 204 20.68 47.46 53.25
N HIS A 205 21.47 46.44 53.60
CA HIS A 205 22.50 46.56 54.63
C HIS A 205 23.62 47.52 54.23
N ALA A 206 24.07 47.49 52.97
CA ALA A 206 25.09 48.41 52.47
C ALA A 206 24.61 49.86 52.48
N GLU A 207 23.37 50.11 52.08
CA GLU A 207 22.72 51.43 52.12
C GLU A 207 22.64 51.95 53.57
N TYR A 208 22.23 51.09 54.52
CA TYR A 208 22.20 51.43 55.94
C TYR A 208 23.58 51.79 56.49
N ILE A 209 24.62 51.02 56.16
CA ILE A 209 26.00 51.30 56.59
C ILE A 209 26.46 52.64 56.03
N ASN A 210 26.18 52.92 54.75
CA ASN A 210 26.56 54.17 54.09
C ASN A 210 25.85 55.39 54.70
N ASP A 211 24.55 55.27 55.02
CA ASP A 211 23.80 56.30 55.75
C ASP A 211 24.47 56.61 57.09
N LYS A 212 24.78 55.57 57.89
CA LYS A 212 25.45 55.73 59.19
C LYS A 212 26.87 56.26 59.10
N ALA A 213 27.62 55.94 58.04
CA ALA A 213 28.96 56.45 57.81
C ALA A 213 28.97 57.95 57.49
N GLY A 214 27.91 58.48 56.86
CA GLY A 214 27.78 59.92 56.57
C GLY A 214 27.49 60.80 57.80
N PHE A 215 27.25 60.20 58.97
CA PHE A 215 27.05 60.91 60.25
C PHE A 215 28.32 61.02 61.10
N PHE A 216 29.46 60.48 60.65
CA PHE A 216 30.79 60.63 61.26
C PHE A 216 31.68 61.53 60.41
#